data_AF-A0AAD5GID4-F1
#
_entry.id   AF-A0AAD5GID4-F1
#
_cell.length_a   1.000
_cell.length_b   1.000
_cell.length_c   1.000
_cell.angle_alpha   90.00
_cell.angle_beta   90.00
_cell.angle_gamma   90.00
#
_symmetry.space_group_name_H-M   'P 1'
#
loop_
_entity.id
_entity.type
_entity.pdbx_description
1 polymer ?
#
loop_
_entity_poly.entity_id
_entity_poly.type
_entity_poly.pdbx_seq_one_letter_code
_entity_poly.pdbx_strand_id
1 'polypeptide(L)' 'MPVNILLTFIIGSALGWVLMIIAKPPQHLKGLILGTCSAGNLGNMLLIIVPAVCKEKGTPFGDSDVCSSYGMAYASLSM' A
#
# COMPACT_ATOMS: atom_id res chain seq x y z
N MET A 1 11.33 -5.83 -5.23
CA MET A 1 10.11 -5.44 -4.51
C MET A 1 10.30 -5.39 -2.98
N PRO A 2 10.68 -6.48 -2.26
CA PRO A 2 10.62 -6.50 -0.79
C PRO A 2 11.57 -5.52 -0.09
N VAL A 3 12.78 -5.32 -0.63
CA VAL A 3 13.75 -4.36 -0.07
C VAL A 3 13.23 -2.93 -0.13
N ASN A 4 12.54 -2.57 -1.23
CA ASN A 4 11.99 -1.23 -1.41
C ASN A 4 10.85 -0.95 -0.41
N ILE A 5 9.98 -1.95 -0.17
CA ILE A 5 8.92 -1.87 0.83
C ILE A 5 9.51 -1.70 2.23
N LEU A 6 10.51 -2.51 2.57
CA LEU A 6 11.19 -2.45 3.86
C LEU A 6 11.78 -1.05 4.10
N LEU A 7 12.46 -0.50 3.09
CA LEU A 7 13.04 0.84 3.16
C LEU A 7 11.96 1.92 3.35
N THR A 8 10.84 1.83 2.63
CA THR A 8 9.72 2.77 2.79
C THR A 8 9.08 2.68 4.18
N PHE A 9 8.99 1.47 4.77
CA PHE A 9 8.48 1.28 6.11
C PHE A 9 9.39 1.91 7.17
N ILE A 10 10.71 1.75 7.01
CA ILE A 10 11.71 2.35 7.91
C ILE A 10 11.66 3.87 7.84
N ILE A 11 11.68 4.44 6.63
CA ILE A 11 11.63 5.89 6.43
C ILE A 11 10.29 6.46 6.92
N GLY A 12 9.17 5.82 6.58
CA GLY A 12 7.83 6.25 7.01
C GLY A 12 7.62 6.19 8.52
N SER A 13 8.18 5.17 9.18
CA SER A 13 8.16 5.07 10.64
C SER A 13 9.01 6.17 11.31
N ALA A 14 10.19 6.47 10.76
CA ALA A 14 11.04 7.55 11.26
C ALA A 14 10.34 8.92 11.12
N LEU A 15 9.73 9.19 9.97
CA LEU A 15 8.95 10.42 9.76
C LEU A 15 7.71 10.49 10.66
N GLY A 16 6.98 9.40 10.82
CA GLY A 16 5.84 9.31 11.74
C GLY A 16 6.25 9.55 13.20
N TRP A 17 7.42 9.06 13.60
CA TRP A 17 7.99 9.33 14.92
C TRP A 17 8.34 10.81 15.13
N VAL A 18 9.01 11.43 14.15
CA VAL A 18 9.31 12.87 14.16
C VAL A 18 8.02 13.69 14.25
N LEU A 19 6.99 13.32 13.48
CA LEU A 19 5.68 13.97 13.50
C LEU A 19 5.02 13.87 14.88
N MET A 20 5.10 12.72 15.55
CA MET A 20 4.57 12.55 16.91
C MET A 20 5.27 13.44 17.94
N ILE A 21 6.56 13.71 17.78
CA ILE A 21 7.31 14.62 18.65
C ILE A 21 6.82 16.06 18.47
N ILE A 22 6.58 16.49 17.23
CA ILE A 22 6.15 17.86 16.90
C ILE A 22 4.69 18.09 17.27
N ALA A 23 3.79 17.22 16.78
CA ALA A 23 2.34 17.40 16.91
C ALA A 23 1.80 17.01 18.30
N LYS A 24 2.57 16.26 19.09
CA LYS A 24 2.19 15.74 20.43
C LYS A 24 0.73 15.23 20.47
N PRO A 25 0.35 14.30 19.58
CA PRO A 25 -1.02 13.82 19.51
C PRO A 25 -1.42 13.04 20.77
N PRO A 26 -2.73 12.96 21.09
CA PRO A 26 -3.24 12.19 22.21
C PRO A 26 -2.92 10.69 22.03
N GLN A 27 -2.77 9.96 23.15
CA GLN A 27 -2.19 8.61 23.13
C GLN A 27 -2.95 7.60 22.25
N HIS A 28 -4.26 7.75 22.09
CA HIS A 28 -5.09 6.89 21.24
C HIS A 28 -4.81 7.06 19.73
N LEU A 29 -4.28 8.20 19.29
CA LEU A 29 -3.98 8.47 17.88
C LEU A 29 -2.54 8.12 17.49
N LYS A 30 -1.64 7.91 18.45
CA LYS A 30 -0.21 7.65 18.17
C LYS A 30 0.00 6.40 17.31
N GLY A 31 -0.72 5.32 17.63
CA GLY A 31 -0.66 4.07 16.84
C GLY A 31 -1.18 4.25 15.42
N LEU A 32 -2.28 5.00 15.27
CA LEU A 32 -2.86 5.29 13.95
C LEU A 32 -1.92 6.17 13.11
N ILE A 33 -1.37 7.24 13.68
CA ILE A 33 -0.44 8.14 12.99
C ILE A 33 0.81 7.39 12.54
N LEU A 34 1.41 6.59 13.43
CA LEU A 34 2.60 5.81 13.10
C LEU A 34 2.29 4.74 12.04
N GLY A 35 1.15 4.05 12.15
CA GLY A 35 0.68 3.07 11.17
C GLY A 35 0.46 3.67 9.78
N THR A 36 -0.26 4.79 9.70
CA THR A 36 -0.54 5.45 8.43
C THR A 36 0.72 6.08 7.82
N CYS A 37 1.63 6.64 8.62
CA CYS A 37 2.90 7.19 8.12
C CYS A 37 3.87 6.10 7.63
N SER A 38 3.89 4.93 8.28
CA SER A 38 4.73 3.80 7.89
C SER A 38 4.18 3.04 6.68
N ALA A 39 2.86 2.89 6.59
CA ALA A 39 2.19 2.17 5.51
C ALA A 39 1.72 3.06 4.34
N GLY A 40 1.86 4.39 4.43
CA GLY A 40 1.21 5.34 3.51
C GLY A 40 1.52 5.14 2.02
N ASN A 41 2.67 4.54 1.68
CA ASN A 41 3.05 4.24 0.29
C ASN A 41 2.55 2.87 -0.22
N LEU A 42 1.92 2.05 0.64
CA LEU A 42 1.36 0.75 0.26
C LEU A 42 -0.03 0.83 -0.38
N GLY A 43 -0.70 1.99 -0.32
CA GLY A 43 -2.02 2.18 -0.95
C GLY A 43 -1.99 1.90 -2.46
N ASN A 44 -0.95 2.36 -3.15
CA ASN A 44 -0.74 2.07 -4.57
C ASN A 44 -0.28 0.62 -4.83
N MET A 45 0.20 -0.07 -3.79
CA MET A 45 0.72 -1.43 -3.95
C MET A 45 -0.41 -2.45 -4.16
N LEU A 46 -1.56 -2.27 -3.50
CA LEU A 46 -2.77 -3.05 -3.78
C LEU A 46 -3.27 -2.84 -5.21
N LEU A 47 -3.18 -1.61 -5.74
CA LEU A 47 -3.55 -1.29 -7.12
C LEU A 47 -2.66 -2.00 -8.16
N ILE A 48 -1.40 -2.29 -7.81
CA ILE A 48 -0.46 -2.97 -8.70
C ILE A 48 -0.57 -4.50 -8.56
N ILE A 49 -0.88 -5.01 -7.36
CA ILE A 49 -0.96 -6.45 -7.07
C ILE A 49 -2.13 -7.10 -7.82
N VAL A 50 -3.31 -6.47 -7.85
CA VAL A 50 -4.51 -7.04 -8.49
C VAL A 50 -4.27 -7.31 -9.98
N PRO A 51 -3.91 -6.34 -10.83
CA PRO A 51 -3.62 -6.60 -12.25
C PRO A 51 -2.39 -7.50 -12.46
N ALA A 52 -1.41 -7.49 -11.56
CA ALA A 52 -0.26 -8.40 -11.64
C ALA A 52 -0.68 -9.87 -11.44
N VAL A 53 -1.50 -10.15 -10.41
CA VAL A 53 -2.00 -11.51 -10.15
C VAL A 53 -2.93 -11.99 -11.26
N CYS A 54 -3.70 -11.10 -11.89
CA CYS A 54 -4.51 -11.43 -13.06
C CYS A 54 -3.70 -11.89 -14.28
N LYS A 55 -2.42 -11.50 -14.38
CA LYS A 55 -1.53 -11.82 -15.51
C LYS A 55 -0.70 -13.10 -15.28
N GLU A 56 -0.74 -13.64 -14.07
CA GLU A 56 -0.03 -14.87 -13.70
C GLU A 56 -0.73 -16.10 -14.30
N LYS A 57 -0.01 -17.18 -14.61
CA LYS A 57 -0.65 -18.42 -15.10
C LYS A 57 -1.25 -19.19 -13.91
N GLY A 58 -2.53 -19.53 -13.99
CA GLY A 58 -3.25 -20.25 -12.92
C GLY A 58 -3.85 -19.33 -11.84
N THR A 59 -4.29 -18.13 -12.24
CA THR A 59 -4.92 -17.17 -11.30
C THR A 59 -6.16 -17.79 -10.63
N PRO A 60 -6.41 -17.47 -9.34
CA PRO A 60 -7.64 -17.87 -8.66
C PRO A 60 -8.87 -17.04 -9.09
N PHE A 61 -8.69 -16.04 -9.94
CA PHE A 61 -9.71 -15.05 -10.30
C PHE A 61 -10.45 -15.37 -11.61
N GLY A 62 -10.23 -16.57 -12.17
CA GLY A 62 -10.89 -17.02 -13.39
C GLY A 62 -10.11 -16.62 -14.65
N ASP A 63 -10.85 -16.24 -15.70
CA ASP A 63 -10.30 -15.92 -17.01
C ASP A 63 -9.36 -14.69 -16.94
N SER A 64 -8.13 -14.85 -17.45
CA SER A 64 -7.03 -13.88 -17.28
C SER A 64 -7.31 -12.56 -18.00
N ASP A 65 -7.99 -12.61 -19.17
CA ASP A 65 -8.33 -11.41 -19.95
C ASP A 65 -9.38 -10.55 -19.24
N VAL A 66 -10.38 -11.20 -18.64
CA VAL A 66 -11.44 -10.53 -17.88
C VAL A 66 -10.89 -9.93 -16.58
N CYS A 67 -10.08 -10.70 -15.85
CA CYS A 67 -9.43 -10.25 -14.62
C CYS A 67 -8.52 -9.05 -14.88
N SER A 68 -7.69 -9.10 -15.93
CA SER A 68 -6.75 -8.02 -16.25
C SER A 68 -7.48 -6.73 -16.64
N SER A 69 -8.61 -6.83 -17.36
CA SER A 69 -9.42 -5.66 -17.74
C SER A 69 -10.01 -4.96 -16.51
N TYR A 70 -10.61 -5.72 -15.58
CA TYR A 70 -11.15 -5.16 -14.34
C TYR A 70 -10.07 -4.69 -13.38
N GLY A 71 -8.95 -5.42 -13.27
CA GLY A 71 -7.81 -5.03 -12.43
C GLY A 71 -7.16 -3.72 -12.88
N MET A 72 -7.03 -3.51 -14.20
CA MET A 72 -6.54 -2.25 -14.78
C MET A 72 -7.55 -1.11 -14.60
N ALA A 73 -8.85 -1.37 -14.75
CA ALA A 73 -9.89 -0.37 -14.50
C ALA A 73 -9.91 0.07 -13.03
N TYR A 74 -9.79 -0.88 -12.10
CA TYR A 74 -9.68 -0.62 -10.66
C TYR A 74 -8.44 0.21 -10.31
N ALA A 75 -7.28 -0.13 -10.88
CA ALA A 75 -6.05 0.64 -10.70
C ALA A 75 -6.15 2.07 -11.25
N SER A 76 -6.79 2.24 -12.42
CA SER A 76 -6.94 3.53 -13.08
C SER A 76 -7.92 4.48 -12.37
N LEU A 77 -8.95 3.94 -11.70
CA LEU A 77 -9.93 4.72 -10.96
C LEU A 77 -9.45 5.12 -9.55
N SER A 78 -8.46 4.40 -9.02
CA SER A 78 -7.94 4.57 -7.66
C SER A 78 -6.67 5.42 -7.57
N MET A 79 -6.12 5.83 -8.72
CA MET A 79 -5.08 6.87 -8.86
C MET A 79 -5.75 8.25 -8.98
#